data_AF-A0A3P7TWH6-F1
#
_entry.id   AF-A0A3P7TWH6-F1
#
_cell.length_a   1.000
_cell.length_b   1.000
_cell.length_c   1.000
_cell.angle_alpha   90.00
_cell.angle_beta   90.00
_cell.angle_gamma   90.00
#
_symmetry.space_group_name_H-M   'P 1'
#
loop_
_entity.id
_entity.type
_entity.pdbx_description
1 polymer ?
#
loop_
_entity_poly.entity_id
_entity_poly.type
_entity_poly.pdbx_seq_one_letter_code
_entity_poly.pdbx_strand_id
1 'polypeptide(L)'
;MESYEERRKKEREAEEEELRKLKEKQERRRLEREQEELEMAEKRRKDDERRKEEEVNPQTSKFMLLKASLAPIDFIDFQRYISSRNFVIPTRTEKNDKFGNIVQAKQEMGMTKEQQEEAKKVFMIGIRQSIPEASSIAAEDLKAKIKELHQRICKLETSKYDLEKRHERQEYDLKELNERSRQVARNASGGKKGEQDGDGRYPPKVQVFSKYDRQIDRRNFKERRSVYENKNAYPCFPGVPPPPALFEKIFKKYEYELREEEEV
;
A
#
# COMPACT_ATOMS: atom_id res chain seq x y z
N MET A 1 9.34 16.28 -61.00
CA MET A 1 9.19 16.86 -59.66
C MET A 1 8.03 16.14 -59.01
N GLU A 2 8.27 15.35 -57.95
CA GLU A 2 7.17 14.77 -57.16
C GLU A 2 6.27 15.92 -56.68
N SER A 3 4.96 15.77 -56.87
CA SER A 3 3.99 16.79 -56.46
C SER A 3 4.05 16.93 -54.94
N TYR A 4 3.94 18.16 -54.42
CA TYR A 4 3.88 18.45 -52.98
C TYR A 4 2.83 17.58 -52.26
N GLU A 5 1.78 17.20 -52.97
CA GLU A 5 0.72 16.29 -52.51
C GLU A 5 1.20 14.85 -52.30
N GLU A 6 2.09 14.32 -53.15
CA GLU A 6 2.65 12.97 -53.00
C GLU A 6 3.59 12.91 -51.79
N ARG A 7 4.36 13.97 -51.55
CA ARG A 7 5.25 14.07 -50.38
C ARG A 7 4.45 14.09 -49.07
N ARG A 8 3.34 14.82 -49.02
CA ARG A 8 2.43 14.85 -47.85
C ARG A 8 1.62 13.57 -47.66
N LYS A 9 1.37 12.82 -48.72
CA LYS A 9 0.74 11.49 -48.62
C LYS A 9 1.72 10.47 -48.03
N LYS A 10 2.98 10.50 -48.50
CA LYS A 10 4.06 9.62 -48.03
C LYS A 10 4.45 9.90 -46.57
N GLU A 11 4.45 11.16 -46.16
CA GLU A 11 4.69 11.58 -44.76
C GLU A 11 3.59 11.05 -43.83
N ARG A 12 2.32 11.21 -44.21
CA ARG A 12 1.18 10.67 -43.44
C ARG A 12 1.19 9.14 -43.37
N GLU A 13 1.50 8.47 -44.47
CA GLU A 13 1.59 7.01 -44.52
C GLU A 13 2.73 6.48 -43.63
N ALA A 14 3.87 7.18 -43.59
CA ALA A 14 4.97 6.86 -42.69
C ALA A 14 4.60 7.06 -41.21
N GLU A 15 3.93 8.17 -40.87
CA GLU A 15 3.43 8.44 -39.52
C GLU A 15 2.37 7.42 -39.07
N GLU A 16 1.45 7.03 -39.97
CA GLU A 16 0.44 6.00 -39.69
C GLU A 16 1.07 4.62 -39.51
N GLU A 17 2.08 4.25 -40.30
CA GLU A 17 2.83 3.01 -40.09
C GLU A 17 3.60 3.00 -38.78
N GLU A 18 4.20 4.12 -38.38
CA GLU A 18 4.93 4.23 -37.12
C GLU A 18 3.98 4.12 -35.92
N LEU A 19 2.83 4.79 -35.99
CA LEU A 19 1.74 4.66 -35.01
C LEU A 19 1.20 3.23 -34.93
N ARG A 20 1.06 2.54 -36.06
CA ARG A 20 0.60 1.16 -36.11
C ARG A 20 1.62 0.20 -35.48
N LYS A 21 2.91 0.35 -35.79
CA LYS A 21 4.00 -0.43 -35.17
C LYS A 21 4.08 -0.18 -33.66
N LEU A 22 3.84 1.05 -33.21
CA LEU A 22 3.84 1.38 -31.78
C LEU A 22 2.64 0.73 -31.04
N LYS A 23 1.45 0.78 -31.64
CA LYS A 23 0.25 0.10 -31.11
C LYS A 23 0.41 -1.41 -31.08
N GLU A 24 0.95 -2.01 -32.14
CA GLU A 24 1.22 -3.45 -32.19
C GLU A 24 2.23 -3.88 -31.11
N LYS A 25 3.27 -3.08 -30.87
CA LYS A 25 4.24 -3.32 -29.80
C LYS A 25 3.62 -3.17 -28.40
N GLN A 26 2.67 -2.26 -28.23
CA GLN A 26 1.95 -2.07 -26.97
C GLN A 26 0.97 -3.23 -26.72
N GLU A 27 0.23 -3.65 -27.73
CA GLU A 27 -0.68 -4.80 -27.67
C GLU A 27 0.11 -6.10 -27.42
N ARG A 28 1.27 -6.30 -28.08
CA ARG A 28 2.14 -7.46 -27.80
C ARG A 28 2.58 -7.52 -26.33
N ARG A 29 2.98 -6.37 -25.76
CA ARG A 29 3.32 -6.28 -24.31
C ARG A 29 2.12 -6.48 -23.40
N ARG A 30 0.90 -6.22 -23.89
CA ARG A 30 -0.32 -6.46 -23.13
C ARG A 30 -0.67 -7.95 -23.14
N LEU A 31 -0.59 -8.57 -24.30
CA LEU A 31 -0.81 -10.00 -24.50
C LEU A 31 0.19 -10.84 -23.72
N GLU A 32 1.47 -10.44 -23.70
CA GLU A 32 2.53 -11.13 -22.94
C GLU A 32 2.26 -11.07 -21.42
N ARG A 33 1.86 -9.90 -20.90
CA ARG A 33 1.45 -9.76 -19.49
C ARG A 33 0.21 -10.59 -19.15
N GLU A 34 -0.75 -10.66 -20.07
CA GLU A 34 -1.97 -11.45 -19.89
C GLU A 34 -1.67 -12.96 -19.92
N GLN A 35 -0.76 -13.41 -20.77
CA GLN A 35 -0.29 -14.80 -20.81
C GLN A 35 0.47 -15.18 -19.54
N GLU A 36 1.39 -14.33 -19.07
CA GLU A 36 2.11 -14.54 -17.81
C GLU A 36 1.16 -14.57 -16.59
N GLU A 37 0.13 -13.71 -16.57
CA GLU A 37 -0.87 -13.67 -15.51
C GLU A 37 -1.75 -14.93 -15.52
N LEU A 38 -2.17 -15.41 -16.70
CA LEU A 38 -2.91 -16.66 -16.86
C LEU A 38 -2.09 -17.88 -16.42
N GLU A 39 -0.82 -17.95 -16.79
CA GLU A 39 0.07 -19.05 -16.39
C GLU A 39 0.31 -19.05 -14.88
N MET A 40 0.52 -17.87 -14.28
CA MET A 40 0.63 -17.71 -12.83
C MET A 40 -0.67 -18.07 -12.10
N ALA A 41 -1.83 -17.72 -12.65
CA ALA A 41 -3.12 -18.08 -12.09
C ALA A 41 -3.39 -19.59 -12.18
N GLU A 42 -3.04 -20.23 -13.30
CA GLU A 42 -3.17 -21.68 -13.47
C GLU A 42 -2.24 -22.44 -12.50
N LYS A 43 -1.00 -21.97 -12.33
CA LYS A 43 -0.06 -22.54 -11.36
C LYS A 43 -0.57 -22.42 -9.93
N ARG A 44 -1.13 -21.27 -9.54
CA ARG A 44 -1.80 -21.10 -8.23
C ARG A 44 -2.98 -22.04 -8.07
N ARG A 45 -3.82 -22.19 -9.09
CA ARG A 45 -4.97 -23.11 -9.05
C ARG A 45 -4.52 -24.57 -8.87
N LYS A 46 -3.47 -25.00 -9.57
CA LYS A 46 -2.89 -26.34 -9.43
C LYS A 46 -2.25 -26.57 -8.06
N ASP A 47 -1.57 -25.58 -7.49
CA ASP A 47 -1.01 -25.69 -6.14
C ASP A 47 -2.10 -25.73 -5.06
N ASP A 48 -3.19 -24.97 -5.21
CA ASP A 48 -4.34 -25.03 -4.30
C ASP A 48 -5.11 -26.35 -4.43
N GLU A 49 -5.24 -26.90 -5.65
CA GLU A 49 -5.85 -28.21 -5.90
C GLU A 49 -5.00 -29.35 -5.32
N ARG A 50 -3.67 -29.29 -5.48
CA ARG A 50 -2.72 -30.22 -4.85
C ARG A 50 -2.76 -30.14 -3.32
N ARG A 51 -2.83 -28.94 -2.74
CA ARG A 51 -2.99 -28.75 -1.29
C ARG A 51 -4.32 -29.35 -0.80
N LYS A 52 -5.39 -29.21 -1.58
CA LYS A 52 -6.72 -29.75 -1.24
C LYS A 52 -6.77 -31.27 -1.35
N GLU A 53 -6.12 -31.87 -2.34
CA GLU A 53 -6.00 -33.33 -2.46
C GLU A 53 -5.13 -33.94 -1.35
N GLU A 54 -4.05 -33.25 -0.94
CA GLU A 54 -3.21 -33.65 0.19
C GLU A 54 -3.96 -33.58 1.55
N GLU A 55 -4.90 -32.64 1.73
CA GLU A 55 -5.75 -32.55 2.93
C GLU A 55 -6.89 -33.59 2.98
N VAL A 56 -7.37 -34.07 1.83
CA VAL A 56 -8.51 -35.00 1.77
C VAL A 56 -8.13 -36.44 2.16
N ASN A 57 -6.85 -36.83 2.09
CA ASN A 57 -6.39 -38.20 2.32
C ASN A 57 -6.17 -38.61 3.80
N PRO A 58 -5.67 -37.76 4.73
CA PRO A 58 -5.52 -38.13 6.14
C PRO A 58 -6.71 -37.78 7.05
N GLN A 59 -7.61 -36.88 6.63
CA GLN A 59 -8.72 -36.39 7.48
C GLN A 59 -9.97 -37.29 7.39
N THR A 60 -10.30 -37.79 6.20
CA THR A 60 -11.52 -38.57 5.94
C THR A 60 -11.45 -39.99 6.52
N SER A 61 -10.27 -40.62 6.47
CA SER A 61 -10.02 -41.94 7.04
C SER A 61 -10.06 -41.93 8.57
N LYS A 62 -9.47 -40.92 9.22
CA LYS A 62 -9.50 -40.76 10.68
C LYS A 62 -10.89 -40.38 11.21
N PHE A 63 -11.63 -39.53 10.51
CA PHE A 63 -12.97 -39.12 10.93
C PHE A 63 -14.00 -40.25 10.77
N MET A 64 -13.90 -41.08 9.73
CA MET A 64 -14.78 -42.24 9.56
C MET A 64 -14.49 -43.37 10.55
N LEU A 65 -13.22 -43.64 10.88
CA LEU A 65 -12.85 -44.63 11.89
C LEU A 65 -13.33 -44.23 13.30
N LEU A 66 -13.26 -42.94 13.65
CA LEU A 66 -13.75 -42.44 14.94
C LEU A 66 -15.27 -42.50 15.06
N LYS A 67 -15.99 -42.33 13.94
CA LYS A 67 -17.45 -42.36 13.90
C LYS A 67 -18.01 -43.79 13.88
N ALA A 68 -17.23 -44.77 13.42
CA ALA A 68 -17.60 -46.18 13.43
C ALA A 68 -17.32 -46.88 14.77
N SER A 69 -16.44 -46.34 15.62
CA SER A 69 -16.08 -46.95 16.92
C SER A 69 -17.00 -46.57 18.09
N LEU A 70 -18.00 -45.69 17.87
CA LEU A 70 -18.96 -45.27 18.89
C LEU A 70 -20.37 -45.66 18.47
N ALA A 71 -20.80 -46.85 18.93
CA ALA A 71 -22.20 -47.25 18.94
C ALA A 71 -23.03 -46.35 19.90
N PRO A 72 -24.35 -46.23 19.69
CA PRO A 72 -25.13 -45.06 20.06
C PRO A 72 -25.52 -45.08 21.54
N ILE A 73 -25.16 -44.04 22.28
CA ILE A 73 -25.73 -43.76 23.61
C ILE A 73 -26.74 -42.62 23.44
N ASP A 74 -27.88 -42.81 24.10
CA ASP A 74 -29.17 -42.17 23.85
C ASP A 74 -29.18 -40.64 23.88
N PHE A 75 -29.92 -40.09 22.92
CA PHE A 75 -29.95 -38.69 22.49
C PHE A 75 -30.68 -37.72 23.45
N ILE A 76 -30.93 -38.08 24.71
CA ILE A 76 -31.88 -37.33 25.58
C ILE A 76 -31.19 -36.58 26.73
N ASP A 77 -30.06 -37.06 27.27
CA ASP A 77 -29.44 -36.42 28.45
C ASP A 77 -28.38 -35.34 28.13
N PHE A 78 -27.93 -35.22 26.88
CA PHE A 78 -26.93 -34.20 26.50
C PHE A 78 -27.51 -32.78 26.39
N GLN A 79 -28.84 -32.63 26.32
CA GLN A 79 -29.48 -31.31 26.18
C GLN A 79 -29.53 -30.50 27.49
N ARG A 80 -29.42 -31.14 28.67
CA ARG A 80 -29.44 -30.42 29.95
C ARG A 80 -28.08 -29.89 30.42
N TYR A 81 -26.97 -30.29 29.78
CA TYR A 81 -25.63 -29.82 30.17
C TYR A 81 -25.03 -28.77 29.20
N ILE A 82 -25.71 -28.44 28.09
CA ILE A 82 -25.25 -27.44 27.11
C ILE A 82 -25.76 -26.01 27.41
N SER A 83 -26.45 -25.78 28.53
CA SER A 83 -26.87 -24.43 28.93
C SER A 83 -25.78 -23.67 29.71
N SER A 84 -24.57 -23.59 29.13
CA SER A 84 -23.46 -22.74 29.58
C SER A 84 -22.38 -22.62 28.50
N ARG A 85 -22.75 -22.13 27.31
CA ARG A 85 -21.79 -21.80 26.25
C ARG A 85 -21.68 -20.29 26.11
N ASN A 86 -20.52 -19.75 26.53
CA ASN A 86 -20.13 -18.34 26.45
C ASN A 86 -19.77 -17.90 25.00
N PHE A 87 -20.65 -18.11 24.01
CA PHE A 87 -20.45 -17.51 22.69
C PHE A 87 -21.80 -17.08 22.09
N VAL A 88 -21.91 -15.77 21.81
CA VAL A 88 -23.02 -15.16 21.09
C VAL A 88 -22.79 -15.36 19.60
N ILE A 89 -23.71 -16.06 18.92
CA ILE A 89 -23.78 -16.12 17.45
C ILE A 89 -24.59 -14.89 17.00
N PRO A 90 -23.99 -13.86 16.35
CA PRO A 90 -24.79 -12.78 15.78
C PRO A 90 -25.52 -13.32 14.55
N THR A 91 -26.83 -13.14 14.56
CA THR A 91 -27.68 -13.36 13.39
C THR A 91 -27.32 -12.35 12.31
N ARG A 92 -27.27 -12.85 11.08
CA ARG A 92 -26.85 -12.17 9.86
C ARG A 92 -27.71 -10.92 9.58
N THR A 93 -27.24 -9.77 10.04
CA THR A 93 -27.70 -8.47 9.57
C THR A 93 -26.48 -7.56 9.38
N GLU A 94 -26.45 -6.94 8.20
CA GLU A 94 -25.66 -5.76 7.85
C GLU A 94 -24.30 -5.96 7.15
N LYS A 95 -24.16 -5.20 6.08
CA LYS A 95 -23.17 -5.31 5.00
C LYS A 95 -21.77 -4.80 5.39
N ASN A 96 -21.33 -5.00 6.64
CA ASN A 96 -20.06 -4.49 7.17
C ASN A 96 -19.02 -5.56 7.54
N ASP A 97 -19.32 -6.85 7.41
CA ASP A 97 -18.41 -7.97 7.76
C ASP A 97 -17.26 -8.26 6.75
N LYS A 98 -16.95 -7.32 5.85
CA LYS A 98 -15.82 -7.51 4.91
C LYS A 98 -14.47 -7.44 5.64
N PHE A 99 -14.38 -6.68 6.73
CA PHE A 99 -13.15 -6.55 7.51
C PHE A 99 -12.87 -7.75 8.41
N GLY A 100 -13.90 -8.39 8.98
CA GLY A 100 -13.75 -9.63 9.77
C GLY A 100 -13.26 -10.80 8.93
N ASN A 101 -13.84 -10.97 7.73
CA ASN A 101 -13.42 -12.02 6.78
C ASN A 101 -11.97 -11.83 6.27
N ILE A 102 -11.49 -10.59 6.11
CA ILE A 102 -10.10 -10.33 5.68
C ILE A 102 -9.10 -10.65 6.79
N VAL A 103 -9.40 -10.32 8.05
CA VAL A 103 -8.52 -10.65 9.19
C VAL A 103 -8.45 -12.15 9.39
N GLN A 104 -9.58 -12.84 9.27
CA GLN A 104 -9.65 -14.30 9.38
C GLN A 104 -8.93 -14.99 8.20
N ALA A 105 -9.15 -14.56 6.96
CA ALA A 105 -8.43 -15.08 5.79
C ALA A 105 -6.91 -14.81 5.85
N LYS A 106 -6.48 -13.65 6.38
CA LYS A 106 -5.05 -13.33 6.55
C LYS A 106 -4.40 -14.16 7.66
N GLN A 107 -5.18 -14.60 8.65
CA GLN A 107 -4.75 -15.48 9.73
C GLN A 107 -4.74 -16.96 9.31
N GLU A 108 -5.58 -17.34 8.34
CA GLU A 108 -5.65 -18.69 7.77
C GLU A 108 -4.63 -18.93 6.63
N MET A 109 -4.13 -17.86 5.97
CA MET A 109 -3.22 -17.95 4.81
C MET A 109 -1.72 -18.04 5.17
N GLY A 110 -1.35 -18.02 6.45
CA GLY A 110 0.02 -18.19 6.91
C GLY A 110 0.07 -18.86 8.28
N MET A 111 1.17 -19.56 8.59
CA MET A 111 1.37 -20.07 9.95
C MET A 111 1.20 -18.92 10.95
N THR A 112 0.33 -19.09 11.94
CA THR A 112 0.17 -18.10 13.00
C THR A 112 1.51 -17.89 13.71
N LYS A 113 1.71 -16.74 14.34
CA LYS A 113 2.96 -16.45 15.07
C LYS A 113 3.29 -17.56 16.09
N GLU A 114 2.27 -18.10 16.75
CA GLU A 114 2.39 -19.21 17.69
C GLU A 114 2.81 -20.51 16.99
N GLN A 115 2.22 -20.85 15.85
CA GLN A 115 2.62 -22.01 15.05
C GLN A 115 4.06 -21.90 14.53
N GLN A 116 4.52 -20.71 14.15
CA GLN A 116 5.91 -20.49 13.73
C GLN A 116 6.88 -20.68 14.90
N GLU A 117 6.54 -20.16 16.08
CA GLU A 117 7.35 -20.35 17.29
C GLU A 117 7.39 -21.81 17.72
N GLU A 118 6.27 -22.54 17.61
CA GLU A 118 6.21 -23.97 17.89
C GLU A 118 7.03 -24.78 16.88
N ALA A 119 6.89 -24.51 15.58
CA ALA A 119 7.71 -25.13 14.54
C ALA A 119 9.21 -24.87 14.77
N LYS A 120 9.58 -23.65 15.18
CA LYS A 120 10.96 -23.31 15.56
C LYS A 120 11.41 -24.10 16.79
N LYS A 121 10.58 -24.23 17.82
CA LYS A 121 10.90 -25.03 19.02
C LYS A 121 11.11 -26.49 18.66
N VAL A 122 10.21 -27.09 17.89
CA VAL A 122 10.31 -28.48 17.41
C VAL A 122 11.60 -28.68 16.61
N PHE A 123 11.90 -27.76 15.69
CA PHE A 123 13.14 -27.80 14.92
C PHE A 123 14.40 -27.73 15.81
N MET A 124 14.41 -26.85 16.82
CA MET A 124 15.53 -26.74 17.77
C MET A 124 15.70 -28.01 18.63
N ILE A 125 14.60 -28.67 19.00
CA ILE A 125 14.64 -29.96 19.70
C ILE A 125 15.25 -31.02 18.78
N GLY A 126 14.84 -31.09 17.51
CA GLY A 126 15.40 -32.01 16.53
C GLY A 126 16.91 -31.81 16.32
N ILE A 127 17.39 -30.56 16.28
CA ILE A 127 18.83 -30.26 16.23
C ILE A 127 19.54 -30.82 17.47
N ARG A 128 19.01 -30.58 18.66
CA ARG A 128 19.62 -31.09 19.91
C ARG A 128 19.68 -32.61 19.94
N GLN A 129 18.61 -33.29 19.52
CA GLN A 129 18.57 -34.75 19.42
C GLN A 129 19.57 -35.30 18.39
N SER A 130 19.88 -34.54 17.34
CA SER A 130 20.89 -34.94 16.35
C SER A 130 22.33 -34.89 16.87
N ILE A 131 22.58 -34.23 18.01
CA ILE A 131 23.89 -34.12 18.63
C ILE A 131 23.96 -35.18 19.74
N PRO A 132 24.74 -36.27 19.55
CA PRO A 132 24.87 -37.30 20.58
C PRO A 132 25.50 -36.72 21.85
N GLU A 133 25.05 -37.21 23.01
CA GLU A 133 25.63 -36.83 24.30
C GLU A 133 27.07 -37.30 24.41
N ALA A 134 27.94 -36.48 25.00
CA ALA A 134 29.37 -36.77 25.11
C ALA A 134 29.66 -38.08 25.88
N SER A 135 28.78 -38.48 26.80
CA SER A 135 28.83 -39.73 27.55
C SER A 135 28.60 -40.98 26.69
N SER A 136 27.95 -40.83 25.53
CA SER A 136 27.60 -41.94 24.63
C SER A 136 28.69 -42.25 23.60
N ILE A 137 29.69 -41.39 23.48
CA ILE A 137 30.73 -41.47 22.45
C ILE A 137 32.00 -42.09 23.05
N ALA A 138 32.57 -43.08 22.38
CA ALA A 138 33.85 -43.66 22.78
C ALA A 138 34.98 -42.62 22.75
N ALA A 139 35.94 -42.71 23.67
CA ALA A 139 36.99 -41.70 23.82
C ALA A 139 37.86 -41.52 22.56
N GLU A 140 38.01 -42.59 21.77
CA GLU A 140 38.77 -42.59 20.51
C GLU A 140 38.05 -41.81 19.40
N ASP A 141 36.72 -41.90 19.35
CA ASP A 141 35.87 -41.26 18.33
C ASP A 141 35.53 -39.80 18.67
N LEU A 142 35.72 -39.38 19.91
CA LEU A 142 35.41 -38.02 20.38
C LEU A 142 36.12 -36.95 19.55
N LYS A 143 37.40 -37.16 19.23
CA LYS A 143 38.19 -36.22 18.39
C LYS A 143 37.63 -36.10 16.98
N ALA A 144 37.16 -37.21 16.39
CA ALA A 144 36.55 -37.20 15.07
C ALA A 144 35.22 -36.43 15.10
N LYS A 145 34.40 -36.66 16.14
CA LYS A 145 33.11 -35.97 16.26
C LYS A 145 33.24 -34.47 16.48
N ILE A 146 34.24 -34.03 17.26
CA ILE A 146 34.53 -32.60 17.44
C ILE A 146 34.87 -31.94 16.10
N LYS A 147 35.70 -32.60 15.28
CA LYS A 147 36.04 -32.08 13.93
C LYS A 147 34.82 -32.01 13.02
N GLU A 148 33.96 -33.03 13.03
CA GLU A 148 32.71 -33.04 12.26
C GLU A 148 31.78 -31.88 12.67
N LEU A 149 31.55 -31.71 13.98
CA LEU A 149 30.70 -30.63 14.49
C LEU A 149 31.29 -29.25 14.17
N HIS A 150 32.61 -29.09 14.29
CA HIS A 150 33.29 -27.85 13.93
C HIS A 150 33.12 -27.52 12.44
N GLN A 151 33.32 -28.48 11.54
CA GLN A 151 33.08 -28.30 10.11
C GLN A 151 31.61 -27.96 9.81
N ARG A 152 30.67 -28.61 10.51
CA ARG A 152 29.23 -28.32 10.40
C ARG A 152 28.94 -26.88 10.83
N ILE A 153 29.52 -26.40 11.92
CA ILE A 153 29.36 -25.01 12.39
C ILE A 153 29.90 -24.02 11.34
N CYS A 154 31.11 -24.22 10.81
CA CYS A 154 31.67 -23.33 9.78
C CYS A 154 30.78 -23.23 8.54
N LYS A 155 30.20 -24.35 8.08
CA LYS A 155 29.24 -24.36 6.96
C LYS A 155 27.96 -23.61 7.30
N LEU A 156 27.42 -23.79 8.50
CA LEU A 156 26.21 -23.10 8.96
C LEU A 156 26.44 -21.59 9.10
N GLU A 157 27.59 -21.14 9.60
CA GLU A 157 27.93 -19.71 9.68
C GLU A 157 28.06 -19.08 8.29
N THR A 158 28.65 -19.79 7.33
CA THR A 158 28.72 -19.33 5.93
C THR A 158 27.31 -19.17 5.34
N SER A 159 26.46 -20.20 5.51
CA SER A 159 25.07 -20.14 5.04
C SER A 159 24.26 -19.05 5.73
N LYS A 160 24.51 -18.78 7.02
CA LYS A 160 23.86 -17.71 7.77
C LYS A 160 24.23 -16.35 7.19
N TYR A 161 25.51 -16.10 6.94
CA TYR A 161 25.96 -14.85 6.31
C TYR A 161 25.27 -14.60 4.96
N ASP A 162 25.18 -15.63 4.10
CA ASP A 162 24.51 -15.51 2.80
C ASP A 162 23.01 -15.20 2.94
N LEU A 163 22.34 -15.84 3.91
CA LEU A 163 20.93 -15.59 4.21
C LEU A 163 20.70 -14.19 4.78
N GLU A 164 21.55 -13.72 5.68
CA GLU A 164 21.51 -12.36 6.23
C GLU A 164 21.70 -11.32 5.13
N LYS A 165 22.67 -11.53 4.22
CA LYS A 165 22.89 -10.65 3.07
C LYS A 165 21.75 -10.67 2.05
N ARG A 166 21.03 -11.80 1.93
CA ARG A 166 19.81 -11.87 1.11
C ARG A 166 18.66 -11.14 1.80
N HIS A 167 18.50 -11.32 3.10
CA HIS A 167 17.46 -10.64 3.89
C HIS A 167 17.63 -9.12 3.85
N GLU A 168 18.85 -8.62 4.03
CA GLU A 168 19.18 -7.19 3.95
C GLU A 168 18.76 -6.58 2.59
N ARG A 169 19.01 -7.30 1.49
CA ARG A 169 18.56 -6.89 0.15
C ARG A 169 17.04 -6.87 0.03
N GLN A 170 16.36 -7.92 0.50
CA GLN A 170 14.90 -7.98 0.48
C GLN A 170 14.25 -6.85 1.31
N GLU A 171 14.85 -6.50 2.45
CA GLU A 171 14.38 -5.37 3.26
C GLU A 171 14.55 -4.04 2.55
N TYR A 172 15.65 -3.86 1.82
CA TYR A 172 15.86 -2.68 0.98
C TYR A 172 14.79 -2.60 -0.13
N ASP A 173 14.57 -3.69 -0.87
CA ASP A 173 13.57 -3.75 -1.94
C ASP A 173 12.16 -3.48 -1.41
N LEU A 174 11.81 -4.03 -0.24
CA LEU A 174 10.53 -3.76 0.43
C LEU A 174 10.40 -2.29 0.85
N LYS A 175 11.46 -1.66 1.35
CA LYS A 175 11.47 -0.23 1.68
C LYS A 175 11.27 0.63 0.43
N GLU A 176 11.96 0.31 -0.67
CA GLU A 176 11.81 1.02 -1.94
C GLU A 176 10.38 0.86 -2.50
N LEU A 177 9.83 -0.35 -2.48
CA LEU A 177 8.48 -0.63 -2.96
C LEU A 177 7.43 0.13 -2.14
N ASN A 178 7.59 0.16 -0.81
CA ASN A 178 6.70 0.92 0.07
C ASN A 178 6.79 2.43 -0.18
N GLU A 179 7.99 2.96 -0.41
CA GLU A 179 8.16 4.39 -0.72
C GLU A 179 7.59 4.73 -2.10
N ARG A 180 7.83 3.91 -3.11
CA ARG A 180 7.21 4.06 -4.44
C ARG A 180 5.69 4.00 -4.35
N SER A 181 5.14 3.07 -3.58
CA SER A 181 3.70 2.96 -3.32
C SER A 181 3.15 4.23 -2.64
N ARG A 182 3.86 4.77 -1.64
CA ARG A 182 3.48 6.05 -1.00
C ARG A 182 3.52 7.23 -1.97
N GLN A 183 4.52 7.30 -2.83
CA GLN A 183 4.61 8.33 -3.85
C GLN A 183 3.49 8.22 -4.88
N VAL A 184 3.20 7.01 -5.37
CA VAL A 184 2.06 6.75 -6.24
C VAL A 184 0.75 7.14 -5.55
N ALA A 185 0.55 6.78 -4.28
CA ALA A 185 -0.64 7.17 -3.53
C ALA A 185 -0.76 8.69 -3.36
N ARG A 186 0.32 9.41 -3.07
CA ARG A 186 0.35 10.88 -3.00
C ARG A 186 0.07 11.54 -4.35
N ASN A 187 0.67 11.04 -5.43
CA ASN A 187 0.50 11.57 -6.79
C ASN A 187 -0.88 11.24 -7.35
N ALA A 188 -1.42 10.05 -7.07
CA ALA A 188 -2.79 9.65 -7.41
C ALA A 188 -3.83 10.43 -6.59
N SER A 189 -3.51 10.79 -5.34
CA SER A 189 -4.32 11.73 -4.54
C SER A 189 -4.20 13.18 -5.00
N GLY A 190 -3.38 13.45 -6.04
CA GLY A 190 -3.40 14.64 -6.86
C GLY A 190 -3.59 15.93 -6.08
N GLY A 191 -2.62 16.32 -5.25
CA GLY A 191 -2.59 17.67 -4.68
C GLY A 191 -3.88 18.12 -3.97
N LYS A 192 -4.70 17.21 -3.42
CA LYS A 192 -5.86 17.56 -2.60
C LYS A 192 -5.44 18.12 -1.25
N LYS A 193 -4.85 19.32 -1.28
CA LYS A 193 -5.15 20.39 -0.33
C LYS A 193 -6.53 20.94 -0.69
N GLY A 194 -7.53 20.09 -0.58
CA GLY A 194 -8.94 20.43 -0.71
C GLY A 194 -9.60 19.93 0.57
N GLU A 195 -9.64 20.82 1.55
CA GLU A 195 -10.65 20.89 2.61
C GLU A 195 -11.17 19.54 3.12
N GLN A 196 -10.40 18.93 4.01
CA GLN A 196 -10.85 17.76 4.76
C GLN A 196 -11.61 18.24 6.02
N ASP A 197 -12.65 19.05 5.84
CA ASP A 197 -13.53 19.52 6.91
C ASP A 197 -14.98 19.08 6.63
N GLY A 198 -15.20 17.77 6.47
CA GLY A 198 -16.53 17.26 6.16
C GLY A 198 -16.90 15.86 6.61
N ASP A 199 -15.96 15.05 7.13
CA ASP A 199 -16.27 13.65 7.50
C ASP A 199 -15.58 13.20 8.80
N GLY A 200 -15.51 14.10 9.78
CA GLY A 200 -15.10 13.78 11.15
C GLY A 200 -16.31 13.51 12.03
N ARG A 201 -16.16 12.62 13.03
CA ARG A 201 -17.15 12.38 14.11
C ARG A 201 -17.58 13.65 14.87
N TYR A 202 -16.83 14.74 14.71
CA TYR A 202 -17.05 16.03 15.35
C TYR A 202 -17.39 17.07 14.28
N PRO A 203 -18.26 18.05 14.59
CA PRO A 203 -18.60 19.12 13.68
C PRO A 203 -17.35 19.78 13.09
N PRO A 204 -17.37 20.19 11.80
CA PRO A 204 -16.23 20.82 11.16
C PRO A 204 -15.78 22.03 11.96
N LYS A 205 -14.46 22.25 12.00
CA LYS A 205 -13.89 23.36 12.76
C LYS A 205 -14.32 24.67 12.10
N VAL A 206 -15.21 25.40 12.76
CA VAL A 206 -15.60 26.73 12.31
C VAL A 206 -14.42 27.67 12.51
N GLN A 207 -13.90 28.23 11.43
CA GLN A 207 -12.93 29.32 11.52
C GLN A 207 -13.64 30.57 12.03
N VAL A 208 -13.49 30.85 13.32
CA VAL A 208 -13.94 32.11 13.93
C VAL A 208 -12.98 33.23 13.55
N PHE A 209 -13.31 33.94 12.47
CA PHE A 209 -12.60 35.16 12.10
C PHE A 209 -13.07 36.31 13.02
N SER A 210 -12.22 36.72 13.96
CA SER A 210 -12.39 37.97 14.71
C SER A 210 -11.54 39.05 14.07
N LYS A 211 -12.12 40.25 13.91
CA LYS A 211 -11.39 41.45 13.44
C LYS A 211 -10.23 41.89 14.35
N TYR A 212 -10.15 41.31 15.56
CA TYR A 212 -9.08 41.56 16.52
C TYR A 212 -8.05 40.42 16.59
N ASP A 213 -8.25 39.36 15.82
CA ASP A 213 -7.31 38.24 15.80
C ASP A 213 -6.06 38.65 15.03
N ARG A 214 -4.88 38.39 15.60
CA ARG A 214 -3.61 38.86 15.04
C ARG A 214 -3.23 37.99 13.85
N GLN A 215 -3.76 38.33 12.68
CA GLN A 215 -3.40 37.65 11.45
C GLN A 215 -2.02 38.07 10.98
N ILE A 216 -1.09 37.12 10.93
CA ILE A 216 0.25 37.33 10.36
C ILE A 216 0.09 37.55 8.86
N ASP A 217 0.41 38.76 8.40
CA ASP A 217 0.38 39.09 6.97
C ASP A 217 1.39 38.21 6.22
N ARG A 218 0.89 37.36 5.31
CA ARG A 218 1.70 36.43 4.54
C ARG A 218 2.23 37.05 3.24
N ARG A 219 1.86 38.31 2.93
CA ARG A 219 2.33 39.04 1.75
C ARG A 219 3.78 39.45 1.88
N ASN A 220 4.49 39.49 0.75
CA ASN A 220 5.88 39.92 0.73
C ASN A 220 5.99 41.44 1.00
N PHE A 221 7.20 41.93 1.31
CA PHE A 221 7.41 43.34 1.66
C PHE A 221 6.94 44.32 0.56
N LYS A 222 7.19 44.00 -0.71
CA LYS A 222 6.81 44.82 -1.87
C LYS A 222 5.29 44.92 -2.01
N GLU A 223 4.59 43.81 -1.80
CA GLU A 223 3.12 43.74 -1.84
C GLU A 223 2.49 44.51 -0.68
N ARG A 224 3.02 44.41 0.53
CA ARG A 224 2.54 45.22 1.67
C ARG A 224 2.74 46.70 1.41
N ARG A 225 3.90 47.08 0.89
CA ARG A 225 4.24 48.47 0.59
C ARG A 225 3.33 49.08 -0.48
N SER A 226 3.02 48.32 -1.53
CA SER A 226 2.11 48.74 -2.61
C SER A 226 0.69 49.08 -2.13
N VAL A 227 0.25 48.53 -1.00
CA VAL A 227 -1.06 48.79 -0.39
C VAL A 227 -1.09 50.13 0.38
N TYR A 228 0.06 50.76 0.62
CA TYR A 228 0.13 52.06 1.30
C TYR A 228 0.71 53.17 0.43
N GLU A 229 1.27 52.85 -0.73
CA GLU A 229 1.87 53.83 -1.66
C GLU A 229 0.85 54.48 -2.60
N ASN A 230 -0.30 53.86 -2.85
CA ASN A 230 -1.34 54.41 -3.72
C ASN A 230 -2.50 54.99 -2.89
N LYS A 231 -2.91 56.23 -3.16
CA LYS A 231 -4.01 56.92 -2.44
C LYS A 231 -5.35 56.16 -2.44
N ASN A 232 -5.54 55.22 -3.37
CA ASN A 232 -6.75 54.41 -3.50
C ASN A 232 -6.59 52.97 -2.97
N ALA A 233 -5.54 52.69 -2.21
CA ALA A 233 -5.28 51.34 -1.74
C ALA A 233 -6.11 51.02 -0.49
N TYR A 234 -7.27 50.42 -0.72
CA TYR A 234 -8.06 49.83 0.35
C TYR A 234 -7.41 48.52 0.78
N PRO A 235 -7.20 48.28 2.09
CA PRO A 235 -6.65 47.03 2.57
C PRO A 235 -7.60 45.89 2.20
N CYS A 236 -7.18 45.05 1.25
CA CYS A 236 -7.90 43.83 0.89
C CYS A 236 -7.64 42.80 2.00
N PHE A 237 -8.59 42.64 2.91
CA PHE A 237 -8.55 41.59 3.91
C PHE A 237 -8.83 40.23 3.28
N PRO A 238 -8.18 39.14 3.72
CA PRO A 238 -8.49 37.80 3.24
C PRO A 238 -9.97 37.48 3.46
N GLY A 239 -10.69 37.13 2.38
CA GLY A 239 -12.11 36.77 2.41
C GLY A 239 -13.11 37.92 2.20
N VAL A 240 -12.64 39.17 2.03
CA VAL A 240 -13.50 40.30 1.66
C VAL A 240 -13.25 40.63 0.19
N PRO A 241 -14.29 40.68 -0.67
CA PRO A 241 -14.10 41.09 -2.06
C PRO A 241 -13.52 42.51 -2.11
N PRO A 242 -12.58 42.79 -3.02
CA PRO A 242 -11.99 44.13 -3.11
C PRO A 242 -13.11 45.15 -3.36
N PRO A 243 -13.01 46.36 -2.78
CA PRO A 243 -14.01 47.38 -3.01
C PRO A 243 -14.11 47.69 -4.51
N PRO A 244 -15.32 47.97 -5.02
CA PRO A 244 -15.54 48.23 -6.43
C PRO A 244 -14.63 49.36 -6.92
N ALA A 245 -13.99 49.16 -8.06
CA ALA A 245 -13.12 50.15 -8.66
C ALA A 245 -13.94 51.42 -8.97
N LEU A 246 -13.61 52.52 -8.30
CA LEU A 246 -14.15 53.83 -8.62
C LEU A 246 -13.43 54.36 -9.86
N PHE A 247 -14.06 54.21 -11.02
CA PHE A 247 -13.62 54.85 -12.26
C PHE A 247 -14.14 56.29 -12.27
N GLU A 248 -13.42 57.22 -11.66
CA GLU A 248 -13.58 58.62 -12.02
C GLU A 248 -12.95 58.83 -13.40
N LYS A 249 -13.71 59.40 -14.34
CA LYS A 249 -13.20 59.81 -15.64
C LYS A 249 -12.22 60.97 -15.41
N ILE A 250 -10.95 60.65 -15.24
CA ILE A 250 -9.89 61.65 -15.31
C ILE A 250 -9.69 61.95 -16.80
N PHE A 251 -10.23 63.08 -17.25
CA PHE A 251 -9.84 63.64 -18.53
C PHE A 251 -8.36 64.01 -18.43
N LYS A 252 -7.51 63.35 -19.22
CA LYS A 252 -6.12 63.79 -19.36
C LYS A 252 -6.15 65.17 -20.01
N LYS A 253 -5.84 66.21 -19.22
CA LYS A 253 -5.52 67.53 -19.78
C LYS A 253 -4.27 67.39 -20.65
N TYR A 254 -4.30 67.98 -21.83
CA TYR A 254 -3.15 68.02 -22.72
C TYR A 254 -2.12 69.03 -22.20
N GLU A 255 -0.84 68.88 -22.55
CA GLU A 255 0.25 69.73 -22.02
C GLU A 255 0.03 71.24 -22.25
N TYR A 256 -0.78 71.64 -23.23
CA TYR A 256 -1.12 73.05 -23.45
C TYR A 256 -2.09 73.61 -22.39
N GLU A 257 -2.97 72.79 -21.82
CA GLU A 257 -3.96 73.19 -20.80
C GLU A 257 -3.33 73.33 -19.40
N LEU A 258 -2.22 72.63 -19.16
CA LEU A 258 -1.41 72.78 -17.93
C LEU A 258 -0.58 74.06 -17.94
N ARG A 259 -0.18 74.54 -19.12
CA ARG A 259 0.65 75.74 -19.27
C ARG A 259 -0.14 77.03 -19.08
N GLU A 260 -1.44 77.03 -19.41
CA GLU A 260 -2.34 78.16 -19.13
C GLU A 260 -2.71 78.31 -17.64
N GLU A 261 -2.65 77.22 -16.85
CA GLU A 261 -2.89 77.28 -15.40
C GLU A 261 -1.66 77.73 -14.60
N GLU A 262 -0.45 77.72 -15.19
CA GLU A 262 0.78 78.27 -14.56
C GLU A 262 0.96 79.78 -14.78
N GLU A 263 0.19 80.40 -15.69
CA GLU A 263 0.24 81.85 -15.96
C GLU A 263 -0.90 82.66 -15.28
N VAL A 264 -1.62 82.06 -14.33
CA VAL A 264 -2.63 82.74 -13.47
C VAL A 264 -2.22 82.77 -12.01
#